data_AF-A0A0S2TIJ3-F1
#
_entry.id   AF-A0A0S2TIJ3-F1
#
_cell.length_a   1.000
_cell.length_b   1.000
_cell.length_c   1.000
_cell.angle_alpha   90.00
_cell.angle_beta   90.00
_cell.angle_gamma   90.00
#
_symmetry.space_group_name_H-M   'P 1'
#
loop_
_entity.id
_entity.type
_entity.pdbx_description
1 polymer ?
#
loop_
_entity_poly.entity_id
_entity_poly.type
_entity_poly.pdbx_seq_one_letter_code
_entity_poly.pdbx_strand_id
1 'polypeptide(L)'
;MDYDDEQTRDVYAHYGLTMYLAQTLEHGIVNALVILRLPEKDKYTRQDIDDFMEGRFQKTLGALLKHLKSEVVLPSDLESTLTEALNRRNYLAHHYFREKAECFVTRSGRDQMLQDLQSDQQLFEIADEQLGKALTPFREKHGVTDIVYEEEYRRMCQNLGIAP
;
A
#
# COMPACT_ATOMS: atom_id res chain seq x y z
N MET A 1 0.86 27.20 22.98
CA MET A 1 0.48 26.79 21.61
C MET A 1 -1.04 26.83 21.56
N ASP A 2 -1.60 27.38 20.49
CA ASP A 2 -3.04 27.36 20.27
C ASP A 2 -3.45 25.91 19.97
N TYR A 3 -4.36 25.35 20.76
CA TYR A 3 -4.73 23.92 20.69
C TYR A 3 -5.40 23.58 19.35
N ASP A 4 -5.98 24.59 18.68
CA ASP A 4 -6.57 24.46 17.35
C ASP A 4 -5.52 24.36 16.23
N ASP A 5 -4.34 24.96 16.41
CA ASP A 5 -3.21 24.84 15.48
C ASP A 5 -2.58 23.43 15.55
N GLU A 6 -2.56 22.84 16.75
CA GLU A 6 -2.09 21.47 16.98
C GLU A 6 -2.98 20.42 16.28
N GLN A 7 -4.30 20.45 16.47
CA GLN A 7 -5.18 19.48 15.79
C GLN A 7 -5.20 19.64 14.26
N THR A 8 -5.05 20.86 13.77
CA THR A 8 -4.95 21.13 12.33
C THR A 8 -3.72 20.43 11.75
N ARG A 9 -2.56 20.55 12.43
CA ARG A 9 -1.33 19.83 12.07
C ARG A 9 -1.52 18.32 12.15
N ASP A 10 -2.20 17.81 13.17
CA ASP A 10 -2.41 16.38 13.34
C ASP A 10 -3.27 15.80 12.20
N VAL A 11 -4.31 16.51 11.75
CA VAL A 11 -5.11 16.08 10.58
C VAL A 11 -4.24 15.97 9.34
N TYR A 12 -3.36 16.96 9.10
CA TYR A 12 -2.42 16.88 7.97
C TYR A 12 -1.43 15.71 8.12
N ALA A 13 -0.90 15.49 9.32
CA ALA A 13 0.03 14.41 9.60
C ALA A 13 -0.62 13.03 9.40
N HIS A 14 -1.81 12.82 9.95
CA HIS A 14 -2.56 11.58 9.75
C HIS A 14 -2.99 11.39 8.30
N TYR A 15 -3.37 12.45 7.58
CA TYR A 15 -3.66 12.34 6.14
C TYR A 15 -2.41 11.90 5.36
N GLY A 16 -1.26 12.48 5.67
CA GLY A 16 0.02 12.08 5.09
C GLY A 16 0.35 10.61 5.36
N LEU A 17 0.20 10.16 6.60
CA LEU A 17 0.39 8.75 6.98
C LEU A 17 -0.59 7.82 6.24
N THR A 18 -1.87 8.18 6.17
CA THR A 18 -2.88 7.39 5.46
C THR A 18 -2.54 7.27 3.97
N MET A 19 -2.14 8.36 3.32
CA MET A 19 -1.73 8.33 1.91
C MET A 19 -0.43 7.54 1.69
N TYR A 20 0.52 7.63 2.62
CA TYR A 20 1.72 6.79 2.61
C TYR A 20 1.36 5.30 2.66
N LEU A 21 0.49 4.88 3.58
CA LEU A 21 0.07 3.48 3.68
C LEU A 21 -0.68 3.00 2.43
N ALA A 22 -1.53 3.86 1.84
CA ALA A 22 -2.18 3.56 0.57
C ALA A 22 -1.17 3.34 -0.57
N GLN A 23 -0.09 4.13 -0.61
CA GLN A 23 1.00 3.96 -1.59
C GLN A 23 1.84 2.71 -1.31
N THR A 24 2.06 2.36 -0.05
CA THR A 24 2.69 1.09 0.33
C THR A 24 1.89 -0.09 -0.19
N LEU A 25 0.56 -0.07 -0.04
CA LEU A 25 -0.31 -1.10 -0.62
C LEU A 25 -0.24 -1.14 -2.15
N GLU A 26 -0.21 0.02 -2.83
CA GLU A 26 0.00 0.09 -4.29
C GLU A 26 1.31 -0.63 -4.68
N HIS A 27 2.38 -0.37 -3.93
CA HIS A 27 3.67 -1.03 -4.13
C HIS A 27 3.60 -2.55 -3.83
N GLY A 28 2.91 -2.95 -2.76
CA GLY A 28 2.64 -4.35 -2.43
C GLY A 28 1.94 -5.10 -3.57
N ILE A 29 0.99 -4.47 -4.27
CA ILE A 29 0.33 -5.06 -5.44
C ILE A 29 1.29 -5.19 -6.63
N VAL A 30 2.18 -4.23 -6.86
CA VAL A 30 3.22 -4.36 -7.90
C VAL A 30 4.16 -5.52 -7.56
N ASN A 31 4.59 -5.64 -6.31
CA ASN A 31 5.40 -6.76 -5.84
C ASN A 31 4.67 -8.09 -6.01
N ALA A 32 3.38 -8.15 -5.74
CA ALA A 32 2.55 -9.32 -6.00
C ALA A 32 2.60 -9.74 -7.49
N LEU A 33 2.46 -8.78 -8.39
CA LEU A 33 2.56 -9.02 -9.83
C LEU A 33 3.96 -9.55 -10.21
N VAL A 34 5.03 -9.04 -9.61
CA VAL A 34 6.40 -9.56 -9.83
C VAL A 34 6.52 -10.99 -9.30
N ILE A 35 6.00 -11.27 -8.10
CA ILE A 35 6.01 -12.62 -7.51
C ILE A 35 5.32 -13.61 -8.44
N LEU A 36 4.19 -13.27 -9.05
CA LEU A 36 3.47 -14.14 -9.98
C LEU A 36 4.28 -14.51 -11.24
N ARG A 37 5.38 -13.79 -11.54
CA ARG A 37 6.31 -14.10 -12.64
C ARG A 37 7.45 -15.04 -12.25
N LEU A 38 7.62 -15.37 -10.96
CA LEU A 38 8.66 -16.27 -10.49
C LEU A 38 8.72 -17.64 -11.18
N PRO A 39 7.61 -18.28 -11.61
CA PRO A 39 7.68 -19.55 -12.37
C PRO A 39 8.48 -19.45 -13.66
N GLU A 40 8.62 -18.24 -14.21
CA GLU A 40 9.33 -17.96 -15.44
C GLU A 40 10.54 -17.05 -15.22
N LYS A 41 11.07 -16.99 -13.99
CA LYS A 41 12.15 -16.05 -13.61
C LYS A 41 13.35 -16.07 -14.56
N ASP A 42 13.70 -17.23 -15.11
CA ASP A 42 14.86 -17.39 -16.01
C ASP A 42 14.65 -16.73 -17.38
N LYS A 43 13.42 -16.31 -17.71
CA LYS A 43 13.09 -15.57 -18.94
C LYS A 43 13.28 -14.06 -18.79
N TYR A 44 13.47 -13.56 -17.57
CA TYR A 44 13.53 -12.13 -17.29
C TYR A 44 14.92 -11.74 -16.79
N THR A 45 15.48 -10.69 -17.39
CA THR A 45 16.62 -9.98 -16.81
C THR A 45 16.15 -9.07 -15.69
N ARG A 46 17.10 -8.55 -14.89
CA ARG A 46 16.80 -7.51 -13.90
C ARG A 46 16.15 -6.28 -14.55
N GLN A 47 16.64 -5.87 -15.71
CA GLN A 47 16.08 -4.73 -16.43
C GLN A 47 14.63 -4.98 -16.86
N ASP A 48 14.29 -6.20 -17.29
CA ASP A 48 12.91 -6.54 -17.65
C ASP A 48 11.97 -6.42 -16.44
N ILE A 49 12.44 -6.76 -15.24
CA ILE A 49 11.68 -6.60 -14.00
C ILE A 49 11.56 -5.11 -13.62
N ASP A 50 12.64 -4.35 -13.71
CA ASP A 50 12.65 -2.92 -13.40
C ASP A 50 11.69 -2.16 -14.35
N ASP A 51 11.77 -2.40 -15.66
CA ASP A 51 10.87 -1.82 -16.67
C ASP A 51 9.41 -2.26 -16.44
N PHE A 52 9.22 -3.51 -16.04
CA PHE A 52 7.91 -4.02 -15.69
C PHE A 52 7.30 -3.24 -14.52
N MET A 53 8.06 -3.05 -13.43
CA MET A 53 7.62 -2.34 -12.23
C MET A 53 7.36 -0.86 -12.52
N GLU A 54 8.26 -0.18 -13.22
CA GLU A 54 8.13 1.23 -13.60
C GLU A 54 6.83 1.47 -14.39
N GLY A 55 6.55 0.61 -15.38
CA GLY A 55 5.31 0.69 -16.15
C GLY A 55 4.03 0.43 -15.34
N ARG A 56 4.14 -0.12 -14.11
CA ARG A 56 3.01 -0.34 -13.20
C ARG A 56 2.86 0.82 -12.22
N PHE A 57 3.94 1.43 -11.75
CA PHE A 57 3.87 2.63 -10.91
C PHE A 57 3.22 3.83 -11.62
N GLN A 58 3.20 3.85 -12.96
CA GLN A 58 2.45 4.84 -13.74
C GLN A 58 0.93 4.61 -13.76
N LYS A 59 0.44 3.47 -13.25
CA LYS A 59 -0.98 3.10 -13.27
C LYS A 59 -1.66 3.46 -11.96
N THR A 60 -2.97 3.69 -12.03
CA THR A 60 -3.78 3.87 -10.83
C THR A 60 -3.91 2.55 -10.06
N LEU A 61 -4.12 2.62 -8.74
CA LEU A 61 -4.40 1.45 -7.89
C LEU A 61 -5.52 0.57 -8.47
N GLY A 62 -6.55 1.17 -9.06
CA GLY A 62 -7.64 0.43 -9.70
C GLY A 62 -7.19 -0.39 -10.92
N ALA A 63 -6.30 0.17 -11.74
CA ALA A 63 -5.71 -0.54 -12.87
C ALA A 63 -4.77 -1.67 -12.41
N LEU A 64 -4.00 -1.46 -11.33
CA LEU A 64 -3.15 -2.48 -10.71
C LEU A 64 -3.98 -3.63 -10.14
N LEU A 65 -5.03 -3.33 -9.39
CA LEU A 65 -5.92 -4.34 -8.80
C LEU A 65 -6.64 -5.15 -9.89
N LYS A 66 -7.11 -4.49 -10.96
CA LYS A 66 -7.69 -5.18 -12.11
C LYS A 66 -6.70 -6.14 -12.76
N HIS A 67 -5.43 -5.74 -12.90
CA HIS A 67 -4.38 -6.59 -13.45
C HIS A 67 -4.12 -7.78 -12.52
N LEU A 68 -3.98 -7.56 -11.22
CA LEU A 68 -3.79 -8.64 -10.25
C LEU A 68 -4.90 -9.69 -10.33
N LYS A 69 -6.17 -9.26 -10.33
CA LYS A 69 -7.34 -10.15 -10.46
C LYS A 69 -7.39 -10.94 -11.78
N SER A 70 -6.70 -10.49 -12.83
CA SER A 70 -6.61 -11.23 -14.09
C SER A 70 -5.52 -12.30 -14.10
N GLU A 71 -4.56 -12.22 -13.18
CA GLU A 71 -3.41 -13.14 -13.10
C GLU A 71 -3.62 -14.22 -12.03
N VAL A 72 -4.42 -13.94 -11.00
CA VAL A 72 -4.66 -14.86 -9.88
C VAL A 72 -6.08 -14.74 -9.32
N VAL A 73 -6.61 -15.86 -8.83
CA VAL A 73 -7.86 -15.89 -8.05
C VAL A 73 -7.53 -15.52 -6.61
N LEU A 74 -8.08 -14.42 -6.13
CA LEU A 74 -7.91 -13.96 -4.75
C LEU A 74 -8.95 -14.61 -3.83
N PRO A 75 -8.60 -14.93 -2.58
CA PRO A 75 -9.58 -15.22 -1.54
C PRO A 75 -10.64 -14.11 -1.45
N SER A 76 -11.91 -14.47 -1.22
CA SER A 76 -13.03 -13.52 -1.27
C SER A 76 -12.91 -12.41 -0.22
N ASP A 77 -12.37 -12.73 0.95
CA ASP A 77 -12.08 -11.78 2.03
C ASP A 77 -11.02 -10.76 1.59
N LEU A 78 -9.89 -11.23 1.06
CA LEU A 78 -8.84 -10.35 0.52
C LEU A 78 -9.36 -9.48 -0.63
N GLU A 79 -10.15 -10.05 -1.54
CA GLU A 79 -10.73 -9.30 -2.65
C GLU A 79 -11.65 -8.17 -2.15
N SER A 80 -12.47 -8.44 -1.13
CA SER A 80 -13.32 -7.44 -0.50
C SER A 80 -12.48 -6.32 0.14
N THR A 81 -11.48 -6.68 0.95
CA THR A 81 -10.59 -5.71 1.60
C THR A 81 -9.87 -4.82 0.59
N LEU A 82 -9.30 -5.40 -0.47
CA LEU A 82 -8.61 -4.62 -1.52
C LEU A 82 -9.55 -3.70 -2.29
N THR A 83 -10.79 -4.12 -2.49
CA THR A 83 -11.81 -3.30 -3.16
C THR A 83 -12.21 -2.12 -2.27
N GLU A 84 -12.36 -2.34 -0.97
CA GLU A 84 -12.61 -1.28 0.01
C GLU A 84 -11.44 -0.29 0.08
N ALA A 85 -10.21 -0.79 0.20
CA ALA A 85 -9.00 0.03 0.21
C ALA A 85 -8.87 0.91 -1.05
N LEU A 86 -9.16 0.35 -2.23
CA LEU A 86 -9.20 1.11 -3.49
C LEU A 86 -10.21 2.27 -3.42
N ASN A 87 -11.43 2.01 -2.93
CA ASN A 87 -12.47 3.03 -2.82
C ASN A 87 -12.05 4.13 -1.85
N ARG A 88 -11.49 3.77 -0.69
CA ARG A 88 -10.99 4.72 0.30
C ARG A 88 -9.83 5.56 -0.22
N ARG A 89 -8.86 4.96 -0.91
CA ARG A 89 -7.76 5.70 -1.58
C ARG A 89 -8.29 6.70 -2.58
N ASN A 90 -9.24 6.32 -3.43
CA ASN A 90 -9.83 7.22 -4.42
C ASN A 90 -10.57 8.39 -3.75
N TYR A 91 -11.29 8.12 -2.66
CA TYR A 91 -11.92 9.15 -1.85
C TYR A 91 -10.88 10.13 -1.26
N LEU A 92 -9.82 9.61 -0.65
CA LEU A 92 -8.72 10.38 -0.06
C LEU A 92 -8.02 11.28 -1.08
N ALA A 93 -7.77 10.76 -2.28
CA ALA A 93 -7.04 11.47 -3.33
C ALA A 93 -7.87 12.54 -4.05
N HIS A 94 -9.19 12.36 -4.17
CA HIS A 94 -10.02 13.20 -5.03
C HIS A 94 -11.05 14.06 -4.29
N HIS A 95 -11.45 13.67 -3.07
CA HIS A 95 -12.65 14.21 -2.44
C HIS A 95 -12.47 14.65 -0.99
N TYR A 96 -11.58 14.00 -0.22
CA TYR A 96 -11.52 14.10 1.24
C TYR A 96 -11.56 15.52 1.80
N PHE A 97 -10.58 16.38 1.50
CA PHE A 97 -10.54 17.73 2.10
C PHE A 97 -11.68 18.64 1.61
N ARG A 98 -12.15 18.46 0.37
CA ARG A 98 -13.31 19.21 -0.14
C ARG A 98 -14.57 18.87 0.64
N GLU A 99 -14.81 17.58 0.87
CA GLU A 99 -16.01 17.11 1.56
C GLU A 99 -15.93 17.29 3.07
N LYS A 100 -14.72 17.28 3.65
CA LYS A 100 -14.49 17.49 5.09
C LYS A 100 -14.24 18.95 5.47
N ALA A 101 -14.43 19.90 4.55
CA ALA A 101 -14.15 21.32 4.80
C ALA A 101 -14.90 21.89 6.02
N GLU A 102 -16.18 21.52 6.20
CA GLU A 102 -16.98 21.95 7.37
C GLU A 102 -16.52 21.26 8.66
N CYS A 103 -16.10 20.00 8.60
CA CYS A 103 -15.52 19.31 9.74
C CYS A 103 -14.21 19.99 10.18
N PHE A 104 -13.37 20.36 9.21
CA PHE A 104 -12.03 20.86 9.45
C PHE A 104 -11.97 22.16 10.27
N VAL A 105 -12.99 23.02 10.15
CA VAL A 105 -13.04 24.31 10.85
C VAL A 105 -13.44 24.20 12.32
N THR A 106 -13.98 23.06 12.76
CA THR A 106 -14.36 22.83 14.17
C THR A 106 -13.47 21.79 14.83
N ARG A 107 -13.26 21.92 16.13
CA ARG A 107 -12.52 20.95 16.92
C ARG A 107 -13.14 19.54 16.86
N SER A 108 -14.44 19.43 17.12
CA SER A 108 -15.14 18.14 17.05
C SER A 108 -15.14 17.54 15.65
N GLY A 109 -15.17 18.37 14.60
CA GLY A 109 -15.05 17.90 13.24
C GLY A 109 -13.63 17.42 12.90
N ARG A 110 -12.58 18.07 13.40
CA ARG A 110 -11.20 17.56 13.31
C ARG A 110 -11.02 16.25 14.05
N ASP A 111 -11.62 16.09 15.24
CA ASP A 111 -11.62 14.82 15.97
C ASP A 111 -12.23 13.68 15.12
N GLN A 112 -13.35 13.95 14.42
CA GLN A 112 -13.95 13.00 13.49
C GLN A 112 -13.02 12.68 12.32
N MET A 113 -12.39 13.70 11.73
CA MET A 113 -11.43 13.51 10.64
C MET A 113 -10.25 12.63 11.04
N LEU A 114 -9.71 12.82 12.25
CA LEU A 114 -8.63 12.00 12.79
C LEU A 114 -9.06 10.53 12.95
N GLN A 115 -10.25 10.29 13.50
CA GLN A 115 -10.80 8.93 13.62
C GLN A 115 -10.97 8.26 12.25
N ASP A 116 -11.56 8.98 11.29
CA ASP A 116 -11.74 8.47 9.93
C ASP A 116 -10.39 8.07 9.29
N LEU A 117 -9.36 8.92 9.45
CA LEU A 117 -8.02 8.67 8.91
C LEU A 117 -7.33 7.49 9.59
N GLN A 118 -7.52 7.30 10.90
CA GLN A 118 -7.00 6.15 11.64
C GLN A 118 -7.68 4.84 11.21
N SER A 119 -8.99 4.86 10.95
CA SER A 119 -9.68 3.70 10.36
C SER A 119 -9.16 3.39 8.96
N ASP A 120 -8.92 4.41 8.12
CA ASP A 120 -8.31 4.21 6.81
C ASP A 120 -6.89 3.65 6.91
N GLN A 121 -6.08 4.11 7.88
CA GLN A 121 -4.73 3.57 8.14
C GLN A 121 -4.80 2.07 8.43
N GLN A 122 -5.67 1.66 9.36
CA GLN A 122 -5.87 0.26 9.71
C GLN A 122 -6.32 -0.58 8.51
N LEU A 123 -7.23 -0.04 7.69
CA LEU A 123 -7.68 -0.73 6.47
C LEU A 123 -6.52 -1.00 5.50
N PHE A 124 -5.66 0.00 5.26
CA PHE A 124 -4.51 -0.18 4.37
C PHE A 124 -3.49 -1.17 4.91
N GLU A 125 -3.21 -1.15 6.21
CA GLU A 125 -2.32 -2.12 6.86
C GLU A 125 -2.88 -3.55 6.78
N ILE A 126 -4.17 -3.73 7.07
CA ILE A 126 -4.84 -5.04 6.96
C ILE A 126 -4.81 -5.55 5.51
N ALA A 127 -5.07 -4.66 4.54
CA ALA A 127 -5.04 -5.02 3.13
C ALA A 127 -3.65 -5.49 2.68
N ASP A 128 -2.60 -4.79 3.11
CA ASP A 128 -1.20 -5.13 2.79
C ASP A 128 -0.79 -6.45 3.45
N GLU A 129 -1.12 -6.63 4.74
CA GLU A 129 -0.84 -7.87 5.47
C GLU A 129 -1.55 -9.07 4.84
N GLN A 130 -2.84 -8.94 4.51
CA GLN A 130 -3.60 -10.01 3.86
C GLN A 130 -3.04 -10.35 2.48
N LEU A 131 -2.65 -9.34 1.70
CA LEU A 131 -2.01 -9.55 0.40
C LEU A 131 -0.69 -10.31 0.55
N GLY A 132 0.17 -9.89 1.49
CA GLY A 132 1.43 -10.58 1.80
C GLY A 132 1.21 -12.03 2.19
N LYS A 133 0.28 -12.30 3.12
CA LYS A 133 -0.08 -13.66 3.56
C LYS A 133 -0.58 -14.53 2.41
N ALA A 134 -1.42 -13.99 1.52
CA ALA A 134 -1.93 -14.73 0.37
C ALA A 134 -0.82 -15.14 -0.61
N LEU A 135 0.25 -14.35 -0.70
CA LEU A 135 1.37 -14.60 -1.61
C LEU A 135 2.48 -15.48 -1.01
N THR A 136 2.58 -15.57 0.32
CA THR A 136 3.63 -16.34 1.03
C THR A 136 3.81 -17.76 0.47
N PRO A 137 2.75 -18.61 0.38
CA PRO A 137 2.92 -19.97 -0.12
C PRO A 137 3.45 -20.01 -1.56
N PHE A 138 3.09 -19.01 -2.38
CA PHE A 138 3.51 -18.94 -3.76
C PHE A 138 4.99 -18.55 -3.90
N ARG A 139 5.44 -17.51 -3.18
CA ARG A 139 6.84 -17.07 -3.23
C ARG A 139 7.79 -18.10 -2.63
N GLU A 140 7.39 -18.76 -1.54
CA GLU A 140 8.20 -19.80 -0.87
C GLU A 140 8.41 -21.01 -1.79
N LYS A 141 7.36 -21.43 -2.51
CA LYS A 141 7.45 -22.50 -3.52
C LYS A 141 8.51 -22.20 -4.60
N HIS A 142 8.80 -20.93 -4.86
CA HIS A 142 9.78 -20.50 -5.85
C HIS A 142 11.12 -20.06 -5.25
N GLY A 143 11.36 -20.37 -3.96
CA GLY A 143 12.63 -20.15 -3.28
C GLY A 143 12.81 -18.76 -2.67
N VAL A 144 11.74 -17.95 -2.60
CA VAL A 144 11.77 -16.63 -1.98
C VAL A 144 11.07 -16.72 -0.62
N THR A 145 11.83 -17.08 0.42
CA THR A 145 11.36 -17.21 1.80
C THR A 145 11.54 -15.92 2.59
N ASP A 146 10.96 -15.83 3.79
CA ASP A 146 11.19 -14.68 4.69
C ASP A 146 12.67 -14.49 5.04
N ILE A 147 13.41 -15.59 5.20
CA ILE A 147 14.87 -15.54 5.44
C ILE A 147 15.58 -14.85 4.27
N VAL A 148 15.22 -15.22 3.03
CA VAL A 148 15.80 -14.60 1.83
C VAL A 148 15.47 -13.11 1.76
N TYR A 149 14.22 -12.74 2.06
CA TYR A 149 13.83 -11.33 2.13
C TYR A 149 14.64 -10.54 3.15
N GLU A 150 14.79 -11.08 4.36
CA GLU A 150 15.49 -10.40 5.45
C GLU A 150 17.00 -10.28 5.17
N GLU A 151 17.61 -11.30 4.57
CA GLU A 151 19.01 -11.25 4.14
C GLU A 151 19.24 -10.20 3.04
N GLU A 152 18.38 -10.14 2.02
CA GLU A 152 18.49 -9.15 0.95
C GLU A 152 18.19 -7.73 1.44
N TYR A 153 17.20 -7.56 2.32
CA TYR A 153 16.94 -6.26 2.98
C TYR A 153 18.14 -5.79 3.79
N ARG A 154 18.74 -6.68 4.61
CA ARG A 154 19.94 -6.36 5.39
C ARG A 154 21.11 -6.00 4.48
N ARG A 155 21.30 -6.71 3.36
CA ARG A 155 22.33 -6.38 2.35
C ARG A 155 22.07 -5.01 1.71
N MET A 156 20.82 -4.69 1.38
CA MET A 156 20.43 -3.38 0.85
C MET A 156 20.74 -2.26 1.85
N CYS A 157 20.34 -2.42 3.11
CA CYS A 157 20.61 -1.43 4.16
C CYS A 157 22.11 -1.19 4.35
N GLN A 158 22.91 -2.26 4.35
CA GLN A 158 24.39 -2.16 4.39
C GLN A 158 24.95 -1.36 3.21
N ASN A 159 24.48 -1.64 1.99
CA ASN A 159 24.92 -0.93 0.79
C ASN A 159 24.54 0.56 0.79
N LEU A 160 23.41 0.90 1.42
CA LEU A 160 22.92 2.26 1.57
C LEU A 160 23.52 2.98 2.80
N GLY A 161 24.29 2.28 3.63
CA GLY A 161 24.88 2.84 4.86
C GLY A 161 23.85 3.17 5.94
N ILE A 162 22.69 2.50 5.94
CA ILE A 162 21.62 2.69 6.92
C ILE A 162 21.50 1.46 7.82
N ALA A 163 21.06 1.67 9.06
CA ALA A 163 20.77 0.57 9.96
C ALA A 163 19.62 -0.28 9.38
N PRO A 164 19.73 -1.62 9.39
CA PRO A 164 18.64 -2.49 8.97
C PRO A 164 17.43 -2.35 9.89
#